data_AF-A0A0F6TE24-F1
#
_entry.id   AF-A0A0F6TE24-F1
#
_cell.length_a   1.000
_cell.length_b   1.000
_cell.length_c   1.000
_cell.angle_alpha   90.00
_cell.angle_beta   90.00
_cell.angle_gamma   90.00
#
_symmetry.space_group_name_H-M   'P 1'
#
loop_
_entity.id
_entity.type
_entity.pdbx_description
1 polymer ?
#
loop_
_entity_poly.entity_id
_entity_poly.type
_entity_poly.pdbx_seq_one_letter_code
_entity_poly.pdbx_strand_id
1 'polypeptide(L)'
;MLIILPPSETKHRGGDGAPLNFASLSFPSLNRTRLEIAQELATLDVDEAMKILKLSEKLRGDAEANTKLFNSPTTPAIMRYTGVLYDALQANDLRHPERLAIGSALFGIVRAFDPIPYYRLSGQSKLGGVTLKSRWATQITDALAQVDELILDFRSGVYQSLGKAPKAYTIRVENKEGKIISHFNKHYKGVLARVLAHHPEQATTIDEVIEIAHNNRLNLRIVGSQLVMVID
;
A
#
# COMPACT_ATOMS: atom_id res chain seq x y z
N MET A 1 -3.74 15.07 -5.96
CA MET A 1 -4.18 13.68 -6.01
C MET A 1 -3.39 12.87 -5.01
N LEU A 2 -4.01 11.81 -4.48
CA LEU A 2 -3.39 10.78 -3.67
C LEU A 2 -3.46 9.43 -4.39
N ILE A 3 -2.32 8.80 -4.62
CA ILE A 3 -2.20 7.48 -5.23
C ILE A 3 -1.93 6.45 -4.13
N ILE A 4 -2.87 5.53 -3.92
CA ILE A 4 -2.78 4.52 -2.87
C ILE A 4 -2.29 3.21 -3.48
N LEU A 5 -1.01 2.90 -3.28
CA LEU A 5 -0.37 1.70 -3.76
C LEU A 5 -0.75 0.46 -2.92
N PRO A 6 -0.80 -0.74 -3.51
CA PRO A 6 -0.84 -1.97 -2.73
C PRO A 6 0.50 -2.15 -1.99
N PRO A 7 0.50 -2.83 -0.84
CA PRO A 7 1.76 -3.25 -0.23
C PRO A 7 2.37 -4.40 -1.04
N SER A 8 3.58 -4.79 -0.64
CA SER A 8 4.18 -6.05 -1.07
C SER A 8 4.41 -7.00 0.11
N GLU A 9 4.36 -8.29 -0.20
CA GLU A 9 4.70 -9.34 0.75
C GLU A 9 6.21 -9.29 1.07
N THR A 10 7.05 -9.06 0.05
CA THR A 10 8.49 -8.87 0.17
C THR A 10 8.82 -7.43 0.56
N LYS A 11 9.82 -7.27 1.43
CA LYS A 11 10.24 -5.99 1.99
C LYS A 11 11.76 -5.93 2.12
N HIS A 12 12.34 -4.75 1.99
CA HIS A 12 13.73 -4.52 2.36
C HIS A 12 13.86 -4.67 3.88
N ARG A 13 14.88 -5.38 4.36
CA ARG A 13 15.23 -5.48 5.78
C ARG A 13 16.10 -4.28 6.21
N GLY A 14 16.18 -4.04 7.51
CA GLY A 14 16.99 -2.95 8.08
C GLY A 14 16.27 -1.60 8.06
N GLY A 15 17.05 -0.53 8.01
CA GLY A 15 16.63 0.85 8.24
C GLY A 15 17.59 1.53 9.20
N ASP A 16 17.59 2.85 9.19
CA ASP A 16 18.46 3.72 9.99
C ASP A 16 17.65 4.77 10.80
N GLY A 17 16.33 4.81 10.60
CA GLY A 17 15.43 5.68 11.35
C GLY A 17 15.17 5.19 12.78
N ALA A 18 14.70 6.11 13.62
CA ALA A 18 14.27 5.82 14.98
C ALA A 18 13.18 4.72 15.01
N PRO A 19 13.05 3.98 16.13
CA PRO A 19 11.99 2.98 16.27
C PRO A 19 10.58 3.54 16.08
N LEU A 20 9.63 2.64 15.82
CA LEU A 20 8.25 2.97 15.46
C LEU A 20 7.61 3.93 16.47
N ASN A 21 7.21 5.11 15.98
CA ASN A 21 6.39 6.07 16.70
C ASN A 21 5.07 6.29 15.95
N PHE A 22 3.95 5.81 16.47
CA PHE A 22 2.66 5.99 15.81
C PHE A 22 2.24 7.46 15.69
N ALA A 23 2.65 8.31 16.64
CA ALA A 23 2.30 9.73 16.62
C ALA A 23 2.94 10.50 15.45
N SER A 24 4.02 9.97 14.86
CA SER A 24 4.65 10.57 13.67
C SER A 24 4.10 10.03 12.35
N LEU A 25 3.18 9.05 12.37
CA LEU A 25 2.59 8.51 11.15
C LEU A 25 1.44 9.38 10.67
N SER A 26 1.29 9.47 9.36
CA SER A 26 0.13 10.08 8.71
C SER A 26 -1.16 9.34 9.09
N PHE A 27 -2.31 10.01 8.93
CA PHE A 27 -3.64 9.48 9.31
C PHE A 27 -3.73 9.09 10.81
N PRO A 28 -3.58 10.06 11.73
CA PRO A 28 -3.48 9.77 13.17
C PRO A 28 -4.73 9.11 13.77
N SER A 29 -5.90 9.26 13.13
CA SER A 29 -7.13 8.56 13.53
C SER A 29 -7.00 7.03 13.50
N LEU A 30 -6.05 6.49 12.73
CA LEU A 30 -5.78 5.05 12.65
C LEU A 30 -4.92 4.53 13.81
N ASN A 31 -4.28 5.40 14.60
CA ASN A 31 -3.23 5.02 15.55
C ASN A 31 -3.70 4.06 16.64
N ARG A 32 -4.95 4.17 17.09
CA ARG A 32 -5.49 3.28 18.11
C ARG A 32 -5.48 1.83 17.63
N THR A 33 -6.04 1.56 16.45
CA THR A 33 -6.07 0.21 15.88
C THR A 33 -4.70 -0.27 15.40
N ARG A 34 -3.84 0.65 14.92
CA ARG A 34 -2.43 0.31 14.62
C ARG A 34 -1.73 -0.24 15.86
N LEU A 35 -1.89 0.42 17.01
CA LEU A 35 -1.28 -0.01 18.26
C LEU A 35 -1.80 -1.38 18.69
N GLU A 36 -3.11 -1.60 18.66
CA GLU A 36 -3.74 -2.87 19.03
C GLU A 36 -3.23 -4.03 18.16
N ILE A 37 -3.19 -3.85 16.83
CA ILE A 37 -2.68 -4.86 15.90
C ILE A 37 -1.19 -5.12 16.14
N ALA A 38 -0.39 -4.06 16.31
CA ALA A 38 1.05 -4.17 16.49
C ALA A 38 1.43 -4.84 17.82
N GLN A 39 0.72 -4.52 18.91
CA GLN A 39 0.92 -5.14 20.22
C GLN A 39 0.63 -6.63 20.14
N GLU A 40 -0.56 -7.01 19.64
CA GLU A 40 -0.94 -8.41 19.52
C GLU A 40 0.06 -9.19 18.66
N LEU A 41 0.45 -8.63 17.51
CA LEU A 41 1.42 -9.25 16.61
C LEU A 41 2.82 -9.41 17.25
N ALA A 42 3.26 -8.46 18.05
CA ALA A 42 4.57 -8.51 18.72
C ALA A 42 4.61 -9.47 19.92
N THR A 43 3.46 -9.76 20.53
CA THR A 43 3.36 -10.65 21.69
C THR A 43 3.23 -12.13 21.33
N LEU A 44 2.98 -12.46 20.05
CA LEU A 44 2.90 -13.85 19.61
C LEU A 44 4.27 -14.53 19.75
N ASP A 45 4.27 -15.73 20.32
CA ASP A 45 5.41 -16.63 20.20
C ASP A 45 5.71 -16.92 18.71
N VAL A 46 6.98 -17.15 18.37
CA VAL A 46 7.39 -17.33 16.98
C VAL A 46 6.70 -18.55 16.35
N ASP A 47 6.60 -19.68 17.05
CA ASP A 47 5.94 -20.88 16.51
C ASP A 47 4.43 -20.70 16.38
N GLU A 48 3.83 -19.95 17.30
CA GLU A 48 2.42 -19.56 17.20
C GLU A 48 2.17 -18.62 16.01
N ALA A 49 3.00 -17.58 15.87
CA ALA A 49 2.93 -16.63 14.76
C ALA A 49 3.06 -17.33 13.41
N MET A 50 3.97 -18.31 13.28
CA MET A 50 4.13 -19.11 12.07
C MET A 50 2.84 -19.83 11.67
N LYS A 51 2.11 -20.41 12.64
CA LYS A 51 0.82 -21.07 12.40
C LYS A 51 -0.29 -20.08 12.05
N ILE A 52 -0.45 -19.03 12.86
CA ILE A 52 -1.52 -18.02 12.69
C ILE A 52 -1.38 -17.28 11.35
N LEU A 53 -0.15 -16.89 11.02
CA LEU A 53 0.18 -16.15 9.79
C LEU A 53 0.39 -17.07 8.58
N LYS A 54 0.28 -18.40 8.77
CA LYS A 54 0.45 -19.44 7.74
C LYS A 54 1.78 -19.31 7.00
N LEU A 55 2.85 -19.10 7.76
CA LEU A 55 4.20 -18.94 7.22
C LEU A 55 4.88 -20.30 7.11
N SER A 56 5.67 -20.47 6.04
CA SER A 56 6.58 -21.61 5.92
C SER A 56 7.85 -21.36 6.72
N GLU A 57 8.60 -22.42 7.05
CA GLU A 57 9.84 -22.33 7.84
C GLU A 57 10.87 -21.34 7.26
N LYS A 58 10.89 -21.15 5.93
CA LYS A 58 11.74 -20.16 5.25
C LYS A 58 11.46 -18.71 5.68
N LEU A 59 10.28 -18.44 6.25
CA LEU A 59 9.83 -17.14 6.73
C LEU A 59 9.86 -17.04 8.27
N ARG A 60 10.55 -17.94 8.98
CA ARG A 60 10.70 -17.83 10.45
C ARG A 60 11.30 -16.49 10.88
N GLY A 61 12.34 -16.02 10.18
CA GLY A 61 12.93 -14.71 10.43
C GLY A 61 12.01 -13.52 10.16
N ASP A 62 10.85 -13.73 9.50
CA ASP A 62 9.80 -12.72 9.38
C ASP A 62 8.91 -12.69 10.62
N ALA A 63 8.57 -13.86 11.19
CA ALA A 63 7.86 -13.97 12.46
C ALA A 63 8.70 -13.42 13.63
N GLU A 64 10.00 -13.71 13.66
CA GLU A 64 10.93 -13.14 14.64
C GLU A 64 11.04 -11.61 14.55
N ALA A 65 10.88 -11.03 13.35
CA ALA A 65 10.93 -9.59 13.20
C ALA A 65 9.69 -8.92 13.81
N ASN A 66 8.53 -9.59 13.78
CA ASN A 66 7.31 -9.08 14.40
C ASN A 66 7.45 -8.89 15.93
N THR A 67 8.21 -9.75 16.62
CA THR A 67 8.43 -9.60 18.07
C THR A 67 9.27 -8.37 18.43
N LYS A 68 9.93 -7.76 17.44
CA LYS A 68 10.82 -6.59 17.59
C LYS A 68 10.23 -5.28 17.04
N LEU A 69 8.95 -5.27 16.66
CA LEU A 69 8.30 -4.12 15.97
C LEU A 69 8.58 -2.76 16.61
N PHE A 70 8.47 -2.68 17.93
CA PHE A 70 8.60 -1.42 18.69
C PHE A 70 10.04 -0.93 18.87
N ASN A 71 11.03 -1.81 18.66
CA ASN A 71 12.44 -1.52 18.93
C ASN A 71 13.31 -1.54 17.68
N SER A 72 12.81 -2.13 16.58
CA SER A 72 13.53 -2.22 15.32
C SER A 72 13.59 -0.86 14.60
N PRO A 73 14.67 -0.59 13.84
CA PRO A 73 14.78 0.65 13.09
C PRO A 73 13.73 0.74 11.98
N THR A 74 13.39 1.97 11.63
CA THR A 74 12.39 2.26 10.59
C THR A 74 13.07 2.71 9.29
N THR A 75 12.30 2.69 8.21
CA THR A 75 12.66 3.30 6.91
C THR A 75 11.37 3.88 6.31
N PRO A 76 11.44 4.86 5.39
CA PRO A 76 10.26 5.34 4.66
C PRO A 76 9.42 4.18 4.10
N ALA A 77 8.10 4.24 4.25
CA ALA A 77 7.20 3.19 3.77
C ALA A 77 7.38 2.87 2.29
N ILE A 78 7.64 3.87 1.44
CA ILE A 78 7.89 3.68 0.01
C ILE A 78 9.18 2.90 -0.29
N MET A 79 10.14 2.94 0.63
CA MET A 79 11.41 2.21 0.59
C MET A 79 11.33 0.85 1.30
N ARG A 80 10.27 0.58 2.07
CA ARG A 80 10.11 -0.68 2.80
C ARG A 80 9.67 -1.82 1.89
N TYR A 81 8.75 -1.58 0.97
CA TYR A 81 8.15 -2.63 0.13
C TYR A 81 8.92 -2.83 -1.18
N THR A 82 8.95 -4.07 -1.69
CA THR A 82 9.73 -4.43 -2.89
C THR A 82 8.94 -5.26 -3.90
N GLY A 83 9.51 -5.50 -5.07
CA GLY A 83 8.97 -6.38 -6.09
C GLY A 83 8.27 -5.61 -7.20
N VAL A 84 7.69 -6.34 -8.16
CA VAL A 84 7.29 -5.87 -9.51
C VAL A 84 6.73 -4.45 -9.60
N LEU A 85 5.82 -4.04 -8.70
CA LEU A 85 5.28 -2.67 -8.71
C LEU A 85 6.33 -1.64 -8.28
N TYR A 86 7.04 -1.90 -7.18
CA TYR A 86 8.05 -1.01 -6.61
C TYR A 86 9.31 -0.95 -7.48
N ASP A 87 9.65 -2.05 -8.14
CA ASP A 87 10.74 -2.10 -9.13
C ASP A 87 10.44 -1.20 -10.33
N ALA A 88 9.18 -1.18 -10.79
CA ALA A 88 8.72 -0.31 -11.87
C ALA A 88 8.51 1.15 -11.42
N LEU A 89 8.15 1.36 -10.15
CA LEU A 89 7.99 2.68 -9.56
C LEU A 89 9.34 3.42 -9.46
N GLN A 90 10.41 2.68 -9.16
CA GLN A 90 11.76 3.20 -8.90
C GLN A 90 11.73 4.33 -7.86
N ALA A 91 11.37 3.98 -6.62
CA ALA A 91 11.05 4.95 -5.56
C ALA A 91 12.18 5.95 -5.19
N ASN A 92 13.44 5.62 -5.49
CA ASN A 92 14.62 6.39 -5.08
C ASN A 92 14.71 7.80 -5.68
N ASP A 93 14.10 8.04 -6.84
CA ASP A 93 14.29 9.28 -7.61
C ASP A 93 12.97 10.01 -7.92
N LEU A 94 11.89 9.67 -7.20
CA LEU A 94 10.59 10.32 -7.40
C LEU A 94 10.65 11.81 -7.03
N ARG A 95 10.08 12.66 -7.90
CA ARG A 95 10.00 14.12 -7.67
C ARG A 95 8.92 14.51 -6.67
N HIS A 96 7.77 13.84 -6.72
CA HIS A 96 6.60 14.14 -5.90
C HIS A 96 6.09 12.91 -5.12
N PRO A 97 6.94 12.29 -4.27
CA PRO A 97 6.57 11.12 -3.46
C PRO A 97 5.45 11.41 -2.45
N GLU A 98 5.20 12.67 -2.08
CA GLU A 98 4.10 13.10 -1.20
C GLU A 98 2.71 12.74 -1.76
N ARG A 99 2.60 12.56 -3.08
CA ARG A 99 1.39 12.09 -3.76
C ARG A 99 1.11 10.61 -3.52
N LEU A 100 2.04 9.86 -2.91
CA LEU A 100 1.92 8.42 -2.73
C LEU A 100 1.57 8.07 -1.28
N ALA A 101 0.68 7.08 -1.17
CA ALA A 101 0.40 6.35 0.06
C ALA A 101 0.41 4.85 -0.23
N ILE A 102 0.51 4.04 0.82
CA ILE A 102 0.51 2.58 0.73
C ILE A 102 -0.56 2.02 1.65
N GLY A 103 -1.43 1.16 1.10
CA GLY A 103 -2.32 0.35 1.90
C GLY A 103 -1.55 -0.74 2.64
N SER A 104 -1.82 -0.94 3.92
CA SER A 104 -1.07 -1.85 4.78
C SER A 104 -1.99 -2.67 5.67
N ALA A 105 -1.68 -3.96 5.82
CA ALA A 105 -2.41 -4.84 6.73
C ALA A 105 -2.31 -4.35 8.19
N LEU A 106 -1.11 -3.92 8.61
CA LEU A 106 -0.81 -3.51 9.98
C LEU A 106 -1.04 -2.01 10.21
N PHE A 107 -0.73 -1.18 9.21
CA PHE A 107 -0.80 0.28 9.36
C PHE A 107 -2.06 0.93 8.77
N GLY A 108 -2.91 0.16 8.07
CA GLY A 108 -4.09 0.67 7.39
C GLY A 108 -3.71 1.42 6.12
N ILE A 109 -3.39 2.71 6.23
CA ILE A 109 -2.81 3.53 5.17
C ILE A 109 -1.62 4.31 5.75
N VAL A 110 -0.52 4.44 5.01
CA VAL A 110 0.64 5.27 5.37
C VAL A 110 1.07 6.11 4.17
N ARG A 111 1.55 7.34 4.38
CA ARG A 111 2.18 8.15 3.31
C ARG A 111 3.57 7.61 2.98
N ALA A 112 4.11 7.98 1.81
CA ALA A 112 5.39 7.46 1.30
C ALA A 112 6.56 7.52 2.30
N PHE A 113 6.67 8.61 3.07
CA PHE A 113 7.75 8.85 4.01
C PHE A 113 7.42 8.52 5.47
N ASP A 114 6.23 7.97 5.76
CA ASP A 114 5.93 7.48 7.10
C ASP A 114 6.97 6.41 7.49
N PRO A 115 7.67 6.55 8.63
CA PRO A 115 8.72 5.63 9.05
C PRO A 115 8.12 4.33 9.59
N ILE A 116 8.34 3.20 8.89
CA ILE A 116 7.82 1.89 9.30
C ILE A 116 8.92 0.83 9.48
N PRO A 117 8.81 -0.03 10.51
CA PRO A 117 9.73 -1.14 10.71
C PRO A 117 9.51 -2.25 9.67
N TYR A 118 10.42 -3.22 9.63
CA TYR A 118 10.17 -4.48 8.94
C TYR A 118 9.10 -5.28 9.70
N TYR A 119 8.13 -5.86 8.98
CA TYR A 119 7.08 -6.67 9.58
C TYR A 119 6.47 -7.66 8.58
N ARG A 120 5.79 -8.66 9.11
CA ARG A 120 5.04 -9.68 8.36
C ARG A 120 3.61 -9.77 8.86
N LEU A 121 2.70 -9.21 8.08
CA LEU A 121 1.25 -9.35 8.25
C LEU A 121 0.59 -9.15 6.89
N SER A 122 -0.31 -10.05 6.49
CA SER A 122 -1.03 -9.96 5.21
C SER A 122 -2.48 -9.55 5.44
N GLY A 123 -3.11 -8.90 4.45
CA GLY A 123 -4.50 -8.42 4.56
C GLY A 123 -5.54 -9.53 4.82
N GLN A 124 -5.21 -10.79 4.54
CA GLN A 124 -6.07 -11.96 4.80
C GLN A 124 -5.81 -12.62 6.16
N SER A 125 -4.82 -12.17 6.92
CA SER A 125 -4.49 -12.72 8.23
C SER A 125 -5.64 -12.50 9.22
N LYS A 126 -5.68 -13.38 10.23
CA LYS A 126 -6.52 -13.22 11.41
C LYS A 126 -5.63 -13.16 12.64
N LEU A 127 -5.86 -12.20 13.52
CA LEU A 127 -5.18 -12.09 14.81
C LEU A 127 -6.24 -12.27 15.90
N GLY A 128 -6.01 -13.22 16.81
CA GLY A 128 -6.97 -13.56 17.86
C GLY A 128 -8.29 -14.11 17.30
N GLY A 129 -8.23 -14.78 16.14
CA GLY A 129 -9.42 -15.26 15.41
C GLY A 129 -10.19 -14.18 14.64
N VAL A 130 -9.84 -12.89 14.77
CA VAL A 130 -10.53 -11.77 14.14
C VAL A 130 -9.83 -11.35 12.85
N THR A 131 -10.59 -11.13 11.79
CA THR A 131 -10.06 -10.66 10.50
C THR A 131 -9.59 -9.21 10.57
N LEU A 132 -8.57 -8.85 9.80
CA LEU A 132 -8.13 -7.45 9.71
C LEU A 132 -9.22 -6.51 9.17
N LYS A 133 -10.07 -6.97 8.25
CA LYS A 133 -11.25 -6.22 7.81
C LYS A 133 -12.14 -5.83 8.99
N SER A 134 -12.39 -6.76 9.91
CA SER A 134 -13.19 -6.48 11.11
C SER A 134 -12.48 -5.56 12.10
N ARG A 135 -11.15 -5.66 12.22
CA ARG A 135 -10.35 -4.77 13.09
C ARG A 135 -10.36 -3.33 12.58
N TRP A 136 -10.20 -3.15 11.27
CA TRP A 136 -10.22 -1.82 10.64
C TRP A 136 -11.64 -1.22 10.57
N ALA A 137 -12.68 -2.05 10.46
CA ALA A 137 -14.08 -1.65 10.39
C ALA A 137 -14.29 -0.51 9.35
N THR A 138 -14.64 0.70 9.79
CA THR A 138 -14.78 1.89 8.94
C THR A 138 -13.58 2.82 8.98
N GLN A 139 -12.63 2.65 9.90
CA GLN A 139 -11.61 3.66 10.22
C GLN A 139 -10.74 4.05 9.01
N ILE A 140 -10.35 3.09 8.16
CA ILE A 140 -9.61 3.39 6.92
C ILE A 140 -10.50 4.18 5.95
N THR A 141 -11.77 3.82 5.81
CA THR A 141 -12.74 4.54 4.98
C THR A 141 -12.92 5.98 5.50
N ASP A 142 -13.09 6.15 6.81
CA ASP A 142 -13.32 7.44 7.45
C ASP A 142 -12.08 8.34 7.32
N ALA A 143 -10.88 7.78 7.50
CA ALA A 143 -9.62 8.51 7.30
C ALA A 143 -9.43 8.96 5.84
N LEU A 144 -9.80 8.11 4.87
CA LEU A 144 -9.71 8.47 3.45
C LEU A 144 -10.83 9.42 3.01
N ALA A 145 -11.97 9.44 3.71
CA ALA A 145 -13.06 10.40 3.44
C ALA A 145 -12.66 11.85 3.75
N GLN A 146 -11.64 12.06 4.60
CA GLN A 146 -11.09 13.38 4.93
C GLN A 146 -10.02 13.85 3.93
N VAL A 147 -9.72 13.08 2.90
CA VAL A 147 -8.78 13.49 1.84
C VAL A 147 -9.54 14.29 0.80
N ASP A 148 -9.21 15.59 0.70
CA ASP A 148 -9.83 16.51 -0.28
C ASP A 148 -9.30 16.33 -1.71
N GLU A 149 -8.24 15.54 -1.88
CA GLU A 149 -7.57 15.31 -3.16
C GLU A 149 -8.26 14.22 -3.98
N LEU A 150 -8.14 14.27 -5.31
CA LEU A 150 -8.48 13.13 -6.19
C LEU A 150 -7.76 11.86 -5.73
N ILE A 151 -8.49 10.77 -5.45
CA ILE A 151 -7.91 9.50 -5.01
C ILE A 151 -7.84 8.50 -6.16
N LEU A 152 -6.64 7.97 -6.39
CA LEU A 152 -6.40 6.81 -7.26
C LEU A 152 -6.07 5.58 -6.39
N ASP A 153 -6.99 4.62 -6.31
CA ASP A 153 -6.83 3.44 -5.46
C ASP A 153 -6.26 2.25 -6.26
N PHE A 154 -4.95 2.09 -6.16
CA PHE A 154 -4.21 1.04 -6.87
C PHE A 154 -4.13 -0.26 -6.06
N ARG A 155 -4.65 -0.29 -4.83
CA ARG A 155 -4.64 -1.47 -3.96
C ARG A 155 -5.34 -2.66 -4.64
N SER A 156 -4.94 -3.87 -4.26
CA SER A 156 -5.70 -5.06 -4.66
C SER A 156 -7.00 -5.14 -3.87
N GLY A 157 -7.96 -5.94 -4.37
CA GLY A 157 -9.27 -6.09 -3.72
C GLY A 157 -9.19 -6.50 -2.24
N VAL A 158 -8.21 -7.33 -1.86
CA VAL A 158 -7.95 -7.70 -0.46
C VAL A 158 -7.71 -6.45 0.40
N TYR A 159 -6.84 -5.54 -0.03
CA TYR A 159 -6.49 -4.34 0.73
C TYR A 159 -7.55 -3.25 0.63
N GLN A 160 -8.25 -3.13 -0.50
CA GLN A 160 -9.45 -2.29 -0.61
C GLN A 160 -10.55 -2.75 0.35
N SER A 161 -10.66 -4.07 0.59
CA SER A 161 -11.66 -4.63 1.49
C SER A 161 -11.42 -4.32 2.97
N LEU A 162 -10.20 -3.90 3.34
CA LEU A 162 -9.89 -3.42 4.70
C LEU A 162 -10.51 -2.04 4.98
N GLY A 163 -10.79 -1.27 3.93
CA GLY A 163 -11.50 0.01 4.00
C GLY A 163 -11.53 0.66 2.63
N LYS A 164 -12.73 0.95 2.14
CA LYS A 164 -12.95 1.50 0.80
C LYS A 164 -12.58 2.98 0.81
N ALA A 165 -11.88 3.44 -0.22
CA ALA A 165 -11.67 4.86 -0.43
C ALA A 165 -12.93 5.47 -1.08
N PRO A 166 -13.64 6.41 -0.45
CA PRO A 166 -14.80 7.06 -1.07
C PRO A 166 -14.39 7.84 -2.32
N LYS A 167 -15.22 7.82 -3.36
CA LYS A 167 -15.01 8.56 -4.62
C LYS A 167 -13.67 8.29 -5.33
N ALA A 168 -12.99 7.19 -5.00
CA ALA A 168 -11.72 6.85 -5.63
C ALA A 168 -11.90 6.21 -7.01
N TYR A 169 -10.93 6.46 -7.88
CA TYR A 169 -10.79 5.75 -9.15
C TYR A 169 -9.89 4.54 -8.97
N THR A 170 -10.40 3.37 -9.29
CA THR A 170 -9.59 2.13 -9.26
C THR A 170 -8.88 1.95 -10.59
N ILE A 171 -7.83 1.11 -10.62
CA ILE A 171 -7.14 0.79 -11.87
C ILE A 171 -7.13 -0.71 -12.16
N ARG A 172 -7.39 -1.02 -13.44
CA ARG A 172 -7.35 -2.34 -14.05
C ARG A 172 -6.42 -2.29 -15.27
N VAL A 173 -5.66 -3.36 -15.49
CA VAL A 173 -4.79 -3.53 -16.66
C VAL A 173 -5.30 -4.70 -17.51
N GLU A 174 -5.47 -4.46 -18.80
CA GLU A 174 -6.02 -5.40 -19.79
C GLU A 174 -5.16 -5.43 -21.07
N ASN A 175 -5.21 -6.53 -21.81
CA ASN A 175 -4.69 -6.56 -23.19
C ASN A 175 -5.68 -5.89 -24.17
N LYS A 176 -5.30 -5.81 -25.45
CA LYS A 176 -6.16 -5.31 -26.54
C LYS A 176 -7.49 -6.06 -26.70
N GLU A 177 -7.57 -7.29 -26.23
CA GLU A 177 -8.78 -8.13 -26.27
C GLU A 177 -9.69 -7.93 -25.03
N GLY A 178 -9.32 -7.06 -24.09
CA GLY A 178 -10.06 -6.80 -22.84
C GLY A 178 -9.81 -7.83 -21.73
N LYS A 179 -8.86 -8.75 -21.91
CA LYS A 179 -8.51 -9.77 -20.92
C LYS A 179 -7.57 -9.19 -19.86
N ILE A 180 -7.88 -9.46 -18.59
CA ILE A 180 -7.04 -9.05 -17.46
C ILE A 180 -5.70 -9.77 -17.53
N ILE A 181 -4.59 -9.02 -17.41
CA ILE A 181 -3.26 -9.61 -17.26
C ILE A 181 -2.70 -9.37 -15.87
N SER A 182 -2.84 -10.36 -15.00
CA SER A 182 -2.51 -10.26 -13.57
C SER A 182 -1.02 -10.02 -13.29
N HIS A 183 -0.11 -10.61 -14.07
CA HIS A 183 1.34 -10.43 -13.89
C HIS A 183 1.77 -9.00 -14.24
N PHE A 184 1.30 -8.47 -15.37
CA PHE A 184 1.57 -7.10 -15.81
C PHE A 184 0.82 -6.04 -15.00
N ASN A 185 -0.28 -6.41 -14.35
CA ASN A 185 -1.07 -5.48 -13.53
C ASN A 185 -0.24 -4.77 -12.45
N LYS A 186 0.71 -5.47 -11.79
CA LYS A 186 1.59 -4.83 -10.79
C LYS A 186 2.60 -3.88 -11.45
N HIS A 187 3.21 -4.33 -12.53
CA HIS A 187 4.24 -3.57 -13.25
C HIS A 187 3.66 -2.23 -13.75
N TYR A 188 2.57 -2.27 -14.51
CA TYR A 188 1.98 -1.08 -15.11
C TYR A 188 1.33 -0.13 -14.10
N LYS A 189 0.85 -0.63 -12.95
CA LYS A 189 0.49 0.24 -11.81
C LYS A 189 1.70 1.02 -11.30
N GLY A 190 2.86 0.38 -11.21
CA GLY A 190 4.12 1.02 -10.84
C GLY A 190 4.56 2.07 -11.87
N VAL A 191 4.48 1.73 -13.15
CA VAL A 191 4.79 2.65 -14.27
C VAL A 191 3.89 3.90 -14.22
N LEU A 192 2.57 3.73 -14.11
CA LEU A 192 1.65 4.89 -14.04
C LEU A 192 1.85 5.70 -12.76
N ALA A 193 2.03 5.05 -11.61
CA ALA A 193 2.31 5.75 -10.36
C ALA A 193 3.60 6.59 -10.48
N ARG A 194 4.65 6.05 -11.13
CA ARG A 194 5.90 6.76 -11.42
C ARG A 194 5.64 7.99 -12.29
N VAL A 195 4.95 7.82 -13.42
CA VAL A 195 4.61 8.92 -14.34
C VAL A 195 3.89 10.04 -13.59
N LEU A 196 2.86 9.70 -12.81
CA LEU A 196 2.06 10.66 -12.06
C LEU A 196 2.83 11.32 -10.90
N ALA A 197 3.77 10.61 -10.27
CA ALA A 197 4.65 11.14 -9.23
C ALA A 197 5.85 11.94 -9.77
N HIS A 198 6.12 11.89 -11.07
CA HIS A 198 7.14 12.72 -11.73
C HIS A 198 6.56 13.94 -12.43
N HIS A 199 5.27 13.94 -12.73
CA HIS A 199 4.62 15.06 -13.40
C HIS A 199 4.71 16.32 -12.53
N PRO A 200 5.20 17.46 -13.07
CA PRO A 200 5.45 18.67 -12.27
C PRO A 200 4.19 19.21 -11.61
N GLU A 201 3.06 19.19 -12.33
CA GLU A 201 1.78 19.64 -11.83
C GLU A 201 0.96 18.47 -11.30
N GLN A 202 0.28 18.71 -10.17
CA GLN A 202 -0.58 17.71 -9.57
C GLN A 202 -1.92 17.67 -10.31
N ALA A 203 -2.27 16.53 -10.88
CA ALA A 203 -3.60 16.33 -11.43
C ALA A 203 -4.67 16.46 -10.33
N THR A 204 -5.72 17.20 -10.65
CA THR A 204 -6.90 17.47 -9.83
C THR A 204 -8.15 16.82 -10.40
N THR A 205 -8.16 16.51 -11.71
CA THR A 205 -9.25 15.83 -12.40
C THR A 205 -8.80 14.49 -12.99
N ILE A 206 -9.76 13.62 -13.31
CA ILE A 206 -9.46 12.32 -13.93
C ILE A 206 -9.03 12.46 -15.40
N ASP A 207 -9.50 13.50 -16.09
CA ASP A 207 -9.11 13.79 -17.47
C ASP A 207 -7.65 14.22 -17.54
N GLU A 208 -7.16 15.03 -16.60
CA GLU A 208 -5.73 15.35 -16.46
C GLU A 208 -4.88 14.09 -16.21
N VAL A 209 -5.35 13.15 -15.39
CA VAL A 209 -4.65 11.87 -15.16
C VAL A 209 -4.52 11.07 -16.47
N ILE A 210 -5.58 11.03 -17.28
CA ILE A 210 -5.60 10.36 -18.58
C ILE A 210 -4.67 11.07 -19.58
N GLU A 211 -4.69 12.40 -19.63
CA GLU A 211 -3.82 13.20 -20.49
C GLU A 211 -2.34 12.97 -20.15
N ILE A 212 -1.98 13.04 -18.88
CA ILE A 212 -0.62 12.76 -18.41
C ILE A 212 -0.19 11.35 -18.80
N ALA A 213 -1.07 10.35 -18.65
CA ALA A 213 -0.80 8.97 -19.04
C ALA A 213 -0.54 8.85 -20.56
N HIS A 214 -1.38 9.45 -21.40
CA HIS A 214 -1.23 9.44 -22.85
C HIS A 214 0.04 10.14 -23.33
N ASN A 215 0.38 11.29 -22.73
CA ASN A 215 1.63 12.01 -23.01
C ASN A 215 2.87 11.17 -22.67
N ASN A 216 2.72 10.17 -21.80
CA ASN A 216 3.76 9.21 -21.43
C ASN A 216 3.57 7.81 -22.09
N ARG A 217 2.81 7.74 -23.19
CA ARG A 217 2.59 6.52 -23.99
C ARG A 217 1.90 5.39 -23.23
N LEU A 218 1.11 5.70 -22.21
CA LEU A 218 0.25 4.76 -21.50
C LEU A 218 -1.19 4.92 -21.98
N ASN A 219 -1.74 3.92 -22.67
CA ASN A 219 -3.12 3.95 -23.14
C ASN A 219 -4.09 3.74 -21.96
N LEU A 220 -4.69 4.84 -21.49
CA LEU A 220 -5.51 4.88 -20.29
C LEU A 220 -6.88 5.46 -20.62
N ARG A 221 -7.94 4.73 -20.31
CA ARG A 221 -9.33 5.20 -20.49
C ARG A 221 -10.13 5.01 -19.22
N ILE A 222 -11.25 5.72 -19.10
CA ILE A 222 -12.16 5.61 -17.97
C ILE A 222 -13.43 4.82 -18.34
N VAL A 223 -13.89 3.98 -17.42
CA VAL A 223 -15.20 3.31 -17.45
C VAL A 223 -15.81 3.42 -16.06
N GLY A 224 -16.78 4.32 -15.88
CA GLY A 224 -17.34 4.64 -14.56
C GLY A 224 -16.25 5.17 -13.62
N SER A 225 -16.02 4.50 -12.48
CA SER A 225 -14.94 4.83 -11.54
C SER A 225 -13.70 3.93 -11.69
N GLN A 226 -13.52 3.30 -12.85
CA GLN A 226 -12.38 2.46 -13.15
C GLN A 226 -11.57 3.02 -14.31
N LEU A 227 -10.30 3.28 -14.05
CA LEU A 227 -9.26 3.48 -15.05
C LEU A 227 -8.86 2.12 -15.63
N VAL A 228 -8.95 1.98 -16.94
CA VAL A 228 -8.54 0.80 -17.68
C VAL A 228 -7.31 1.15 -18.50
N MET A 229 -6.18 0.54 -18.16
CA MET A 229 -4.96 0.63 -18.95
C MET A 229 -4.90 -0.54 -19.93
N VAL A 230 -4.79 -0.21 -21.22
CA VAL A 230 -4.66 -1.20 -22.28
C VAL A 230 -3.17 -1.35 -22.63
N ILE A 231 -2.67 -2.57 -22.59
CA ILE A 231 -1.29 -2.90 -22.93
C ILE A 231 -1.25 -3.79 -24.17
N ASP A 232 -0.16 -3.63 -24.93
CA ASP A 232 0.10 -4.34 -26.18
C ASP A 232 0.58 -5.78 -25.96
#